data_AF-A0A4R6TZN9-F1
#
_entry.id   AF-A0A4R6TZN9-F1
#
_cell.length_a   1.000
_cell.length_b   1.000
_cell.length_c   1.000
_cell.angle_alpha   90.00
_cell.angle_beta   90.00
_cell.angle_gamma   90.00
#
_symmetry.space_group_name_H-M   'P 1'
#
loop_
_entity.id
_entity.type
_entity.pdbx_description
1 polymer ?
#
loop_
_entity_poly.entity_id
_entity_poly.type
_entity_poly.pdbx_seq_one_letter_code
_entity_poly.pdbx_strand_id
1 'polypeptide(L)'
;MNRQKGITLIEVLVTLLVTTVGLLGLAALQLNALQATADSGQRSQAVWLMQDLIERMRVNPRASDGQYLQAVTCTTTPQQCAPTPNETNSVACSAEQMAYFDLWETQCRYSSNNNEIYNSRDALLPAGSQPGIISLAQETNSDVFRATATWFYKGGSSHTSSGINTPQEIRR
;
A
#
# COMPACT_ATOMS: atom_id res chain seq x y z
N MET A 1 33.87 -26.65 57.90
CA MET A 1 32.61 -25.90 58.07
C MET A 1 32.55 -24.80 57.03
N ASN A 2 31.77 -24.97 55.95
CA ASN A 2 31.59 -23.93 54.94
C ASN A 2 30.58 -22.90 55.46
N ARG A 3 31.01 -21.65 55.61
CA ARG A 3 30.14 -20.51 55.94
C ARG A 3 29.26 -20.20 54.73
N GLN A 4 27.96 -20.48 54.85
CA GLN A 4 26.97 -19.94 53.92
C GLN A 4 26.98 -18.41 54.04
N LYS A 5 27.43 -17.72 52.99
CA LYS A 5 27.24 -16.28 52.84
C LYS A 5 25.81 -16.09 52.33
N GLY A 6 24.89 -15.78 53.24
CA GLY A 6 23.53 -15.41 52.88
C GLY A 6 23.58 -14.20 51.94
N ILE A 7 22.92 -14.33 50.79
CA ILE A 7 22.67 -13.25 49.84
C ILE A 7 21.99 -12.12 50.61
N THR A 8 22.53 -10.91 50.52
CA THR A 8 22.01 -9.77 51.28
C THR A 8 20.70 -9.28 50.66
N LEU A 9 19.72 -8.82 51.44
CA LEU A 9 18.43 -8.32 50.91
C LEU A 9 18.62 -7.15 49.90
N ILE A 10 19.70 -6.39 50.04
CA ILE A 10 20.09 -5.33 49.11
C ILE A 10 20.49 -5.87 47.73
N GLU A 11 21.07 -7.06 47.65
CA GLU A 11 21.49 -7.67 46.38
C GLU A 11 20.29 -8.03 45.50
N VAL A 12 19.23 -8.55 46.11
CA VAL A 12 17.95 -8.82 45.41
C VAL A 12 17.29 -7.51 44.95
N LEU A 13 17.32 -6.48 45.79
CA LEU A 13 16.70 -5.17 45.48
C LEU A 13 17.41 -4.48 44.31
N VAL A 14 18.75 -4.52 44.27
CA VAL A 14 19.55 -4.03 43.14
C VAL A 14 19.28 -4.85 41.87
N THR A 15 19.16 -6.18 42.00
CA THR A 15 18.86 -7.05 40.85
C THR A 15 17.50 -6.71 40.23
N LEU A 16 16.47 -6.48 41.05
CA LEU A 16 15.15 -6.06 40.59
C LEU A 16 15.17 -4.67 39.94
N LEU A 17 15.93 -3.73 40.52
CA LEU A 17 16.10 -2.40 39.94
C LEU A 17 16.72 -2.46 38.53
N VAL A 18 17.84 -3.18 38.38
CA VAL A 18 18.52 -3.32 37.09
C VAL A 18 17.63 -4.06 36.08
N THR A 19 16.92 -5.10 36.51
CA THR A 19 16.02 -5.89 35.64
C THR A 19 14.85 -5.06 35.14
N THR A 20 14.22 -4.26 36.00
CA THR A 20 13.09 -3.41 35.63
C THR A 20 13.50 -2.31 34.64
N VAL A 21 14.65 -1.65 34.85
CA VAL A 21 15.20 -0.68 33.89
C VAL A 21 15.53 -1.37 32.55
N GLY A 22 16.12 -2.56 32.59
CA GLY A 22 16.40 -3.36 31.38
C GLY A 22 15.14 -3.72 30.60
N LEU A 23 14.07 -4.15 31.28
CA LEU A 23 12.78 -4.49 30.66
C LEU A 23 12.09 -3.27 30.04
N LEU A 24 12.17 -2.09 30.67
CA LEU A 24 11.64 -0.85 30.10
C LEU A 24 12.37 -0.47 28.81
N GLY A 25 13.70 -0.65 28.77
CA GLY A 25 14.50 -0.46 27.55
C GLY A 25 14.09 -1.42 26.42
N LEU A 26 13.86 -2.70 26.74
CA LEU A 26 13.39 -3.70 25.77
C LEU A 26 11.99 -3.38 25.24
N ALA A 27 11.07 -2.93 26.09
CA ALA A 27 9.72 -2.54 25.68
C ALA A 27 9.74 -1.37 24.68
N ALA A 28 10.59 -0.36 24.92
CA ALA A 28 10.76 0.75 23.98
C ALA A 28 11.29 0.28 22.62
N LEU A 29 12.26 -0.64 22.60
CA LEU A 29 12.75 -1.23 21.35
C LEU A 29 11.68 -2.06 20.63
N GLN A 30 10.87 -2.81 21.38
CA GLN A 30 9.78 -3.60 20.80
C GLN A 30 8.72 -2.71 20.13
N LEU A 31 8.37 -1.58 20.74
CA LEU A 31 7.45 -0.61 20.12
C LEU A 31 8.02 -0.02 18.82
N ASN A 32 9.32 0.29 18.79
CA ASN A 32 9.97 0.78 17.57
C ASN A 32 10.01 -0.30 16.48
N ALA A 33 10.30 -1.55 16.84
CA ALA A 33 10.30 -2.68 15.91
C ALA A 33 8.91 -2.93 15.31
N LEU A 34 7.84 -2.83 16.11
CA LEU A 34 6.47 -2.95 15.63
C LEU A 34 6.10 -1.85 14.63
N GLN A 35 6.51 -0.60 14.90
CA GLN A 35 6.28 0.51 13.98
C GLN A 35 7.01 0.31 12.65
N ALA A 36 8.27 -0.09 12.69
CA ALA A 36 9.06 -0.39 11.49
C ALA A 36 8.46 -1.56 10.69
N THR A 37 7.95 -2.58 11.37
CA THR A 37 7.29 -3.72 10.72
C THR A 37 5.99 -3.31 10.03
N ALA A 38 5.18 -2.48 10.70
CA ALA A 38 3.94 -1.96 10.12
C ALA A 38 4.21 -1.11 8.88
N ASP A 39 5.21 -0.22 8.91
CA ASP A 39 5.60 0.60 7.76
C ASP A 39 6.11 -0.25 6.59
N SER A 40 7.00 -1.21 6.87
CA SER A 40 7.49 -2.17 5.86
C SER A 40 6.36 -2.97 5.22
N GLY A 41 5.36 -3.38 6.00
CA GLY A 41 4.17 -4.08 5.52
C GLY A 41 3.31 -3.21 4.61
N GLN A 42 3.08 -1.95 4.96
CA GLN A 42 2.31 -1.00 4.13
C GLN A 42 3.04 -0.69 2.82
N ARG A 43 4.35 -0.46 2.89
CA ARG A 43 5.20 -0.26 1.71
C ARG A 43 5.15 -1.45 0.76
N SER A 44 5.26 -2.67 1.29
CA SER A 44 5.23 -3.88 0.46
C SER A 44 3.90 -4.02 -0.27
N GLN A 45 2.79 -3.77 0.42
CA GLN A 45 1.45 -3.81 -0.17
C GLN A 45 1.25 -2.74 -1.26
N ALA A 46 1.75 -1.53 -1.06
CA ALA A 46 1.69 -0.47 -2.06
C ALA A 46 2.49 -0.83 -3.34
N VAL A 47 3.64 -1.50 -3.18
CA VAL A 47 4.43 -2.03 -4.32
C VAL A 47 3.68 -3.13 -5.07
N TRP A 48 3.06 -4.08 -4.35
CA TRP A 48 2.22 -5.10 -4.98
C TRP A 48 1.09 -4.49 -5.81
N LEU A 49 0.45 -3.44 -5.28
CA LEU A 49 -0.62 -2.71 -5.95
C LEU A 49 -0.16 -2.05 -7.26
N MET A 50 1.03 -1.43 -7.25
CA MET A 50 1.61 -0.83 -8.45
C MET A 50 1.94 -1.88 -9.50
N GLN A 51 2.53 -3.00 -9.08
CA GLN A 51 2.88 -4.06 -10.02
C GLN A 51 1.62 -4.63 -10.68
N ASP A 52 0.55 -4.83 -9.91
CA ASP A 52 -0.76 -5.23 -10.45
C ASP A 52 -1.25 -4.27 -11.53
N LEU A 53 -1.18 -2.94 -11.30
CA LEU A 53 -1.58 -1.96 -12.31
C LEU A 53 -0.69 -2.03 -13.57
N ILE A 54 0.62 -2.19 -13.40
CA ILE A 54 1.56 -2.29 -14.53
C ILE A 54 1.29 -3.54 -15.36
N GLU A 55 1.02 -4.68 -14.74
CA GLU A 55 0.67 -5.89 -15.48
C GLU A 55 -0.69 -5.74 -16.19
N ARG A 56 -1.67 -5.08 -15.59
CA ARG A 56 -2.95 -4.78 -16.24
C ARG A 56 -2.78 -3.89 -17.49
N MET A 57 -1.93 -2.86 -17.41
CA MET A 57 -1.56 -2.04 -18.56
C MET A 57 -0.94 -2.88 -19.69
N ARG A 58 -0.06 -3.82 -19.36
CA ARG A 58 0.58 -4.71 -20.35
C ARG A 58 -0.41 -5.67 -21.01
N VAL A 59 -1.39 -6.16 -20.26
CA VAL A 59 -2.43 -7.07 -20.77
C VAL A 59 -3.47 -6.33 -21.64
N ASN A 60 -3.52 -5.00 -21.58
CA ASN A 60 -4.39 -4.16 -22.39
C ASN A 60 -3.63 -3.32 -23.44
N PRO A 61 -2.98 -3.96 -24.44
CA PRO A 61 -2.15 -3.25 -25.42
C PRO A 61 -2.95 -2.32 -26.34
N ARG A 62 -4.28 -2.48 -26.41
CA ARG A 62 -5.17 -1.70 -27.28
C ARG A 62 -5.55 -0.34 -26.70
N ALA A 63 -5.36 -0.12 -25.39
CA ALA A 63 -5.55 1.18 -24.77
C ALA A 63 -4.41 2.11 -25.17
N SER A 64 -4.63 3.41 -25.30
CA SER A 64 -3.52 4.35 -25.48
C SER A 64 -2.88 4.71 -24.15
N ASP A 65 -1.66 5.22 -24.21
CA ASP A 65 -0.91 5.67 -23.04
C ASP A 65 -1.59 6.81 -22.31
N GLY A 66 -2.22 7.73 -23.05
CA GLY A 66 -3.03 8.80 -22.49
C GLY A 66 -4.25 8.32 -21.69
N GLN A 67 -4.74 7.10 -21.91
CA GLN A 67 -5.88 6.55 -21.16
C GLN A 67 -5.47 6.11 -19.76
N TYR A 68 -4.23 5.67 -19.56
CA TYR A 68 -3.68 5.34 -18.24
C TYR A 68 -3.14 6.57 -17.47
N LEU A 69 -3.09 7.74 -18.10
CA LEU A 69 -2.67 9.01 -17.47
C LEU A 69 -3.85 9.87 -16.98
N GLN A 70 -5.08 9.37 -17.08
CA GLN A 70 -6.27 10.13 -16.69
C GLN A 70 -6.40 10.23 -15.17
N ALA A 71 -6.90 11.39 -14.71
CA ALA A 71 -7.29 11.57 -13.33
C ALA A 71 -8.56 10.76 -13.03
N VAL A 72 -8.55 10.01 -11.94
CA VAL A 72 -9.69 9.21 -11.49
C VAL A 72 -10.47 9.94 -10.41
N THR A 73 -11.80 9.88 -10.47
CA THR A 73 -12.71 10.32 -9.39
C THR A 73 -13.36 9.12 -8.70
N CYS A 74 -13.30 9.06 -7.37
CA CYS A 74 -13.86 7.94 -6.58
C CYS A 74 -15.33 8.13 -6.19
N THR A 75 -16.05 9.03 -6.87
CA THR A 75 -17.44 9.40 -6.55
C THR A 75 -18.46 8.44 -7.15
N THR A 76 -18.11 7.74 -8.23
CA THR A 76 -18.96 6.73 -8.86
C THR A 76 -18.12 5.52 -9.23
N THR A 77 -18.69 4.33 -9.11
CA THR A 77 -18.11 3.10 -9.64
C THR A 77 -18.30 3.09 -11.16
N PRO A 78 -17.23 3.02 -11.97
CA PRO A 78 -17.36 2.80 -13.40
C PRO A 78 -17.90 1.40 -13.71
N GLN A 79 -18.23 1.20 -14.98
CA GLN A 79 -18.61 -0.12 -15.48
C GLN A 79 -17.51 -1.14 -15.17
N GLN A 80 -17.88 -2.26 -14.55
CA GLN A 80 -16.94 -3.34 -14.24
C GLN A 80 -16.63 -4.08 -15.54
N CYS A 81 -15.35 -4.07 -15.91
CA CYS A 81 -14.87 -4.63 -17.16
C CYS A 81 -14.30 -6.03 -16.93
N ALA A 82 -14.70 -7.01 -17.75
CA ALA A 82 -14.14 -8.35 -17.73
C ALA A 82 -13.77 -8.84 -19.14
N PRO A 83 -12.74 -9.69 -19.27
CA PRO A 83 -12.34 -10.28 -20.56
C PRO A 83 -13.39 -11.25 -21.12
N THR A 84 -14.20 -11.86 -20.25
CA THR A 84 -15.35 -12.71 -20.64
C THR A 84 -16.65 -12.04 -20.21
N PRO A 85 -17.54 -11.66 -21.14
CA PRO A 85 -18.87 -11.19 -20.77
C PRO A 85 -19.65 -12.32 -20.07
N ASN A 86 -20.49 -11.98 -19.08
CA ASN A 86 -21.32 -12.85 -18.22
C ASN A 86 -20.71 -13.37 -16.89
N GLU A 87 -19.61 -12.81 -16.39
CA GLU A 87 -19.39 -12.85 -14.93
C GLU A 87 -20.34 -11.82 -14.30
N THR A 88 -21.13 -12.22 -13.30
CA THR A 88 -22.23 -11.42 -12.71
C THR A 88 -21.80 -9.96 -12.45
N ASN A 89 -22.42 -9.00 -13.15
CA ASN A 89 -22.13 -7.54 -13.12
C ASN A 89 -20.95 -7.02 -13.95
N SER A 90 -20.36 -7.84 -14.82
CA SER A 90 -19.33 -7.39 -15.77
C SER A 90 -19.84 -7.28 -17.22
N VAL A 91 -19.31 -6.31 -17.96
CA VAL A 91 -19.66 -6.04 -19.36
C VAL A 91 -18.39 -6.12 -20.22
N ALA A 92 -18.54 -6.51 -21.48
CA ALA A 92 -17.47 -6.39 -22.47
C ALA A 92 -17.13 -4.90 -22.69
N CYS A 93 -15.96 -4.48 -22.22
CA CYS A 93 -15.50 -3.11 -22.30
C CYS A 93 -14.58 -2.88 -23.51
N SER A 94 -14.58 -1.64 -24.01
CA SER A 94 -13.49 -1.19 -24.89
C SER A 94 -12.17 -1.14 -24.12
N ALA A 95 -11.05 -1.12 -24.84
CA ALA A 95 -9.72 -1.01 -24.23
C ALA A 95 -9.58 0.25 -23.35
N GLU A 96 -10.23 1.34 -23.76
CA GLU A 96 -10.30 2.59 -23.01
C GLU A 96 -11.06 2.44 -21.69
N GLN A 97 -12.24 1.82 -21.74
CA GLN A 97 -13.06 1.59 -20.56
C GLN A 97 -12.36 0.67 -19.56
N MET A 98 -11.63 -0.34 -20.06
CA MET A 98 -10.80 -1.21 -19.25
C MET A 98 -9.67 -0.44 -18.55
N ALA A 99 -8.99 0.46 -19.27
CA ALA A 99 -7.94 1.30 -18.68
C ALA A 99 -8.48 2.22 -17.57
N TYR A 100 -9.63 2.86 -17.78
CA TYR A 100 -10.27 3.68 -16.74
C TYR A 100 -10.69 2.83 -15.53
N PHE A 101 -11.22 1.62 -15.76
CA PHE A 101 -11.59 0.71 -14.68
C PHE A 101 -10.36 0.25 -13.87
N ASP A 102 -9.25 -0.11 -14.52
CA ASP A 102 -7.99 -0.49 -13.86
C ASP A 102 -7.45 0.65 -12.97
N LEU A 103 -7.45 1.88 -13.49
CA LEU A 103 -7.06 3.06 -12.71
C LEU A 103 -8.00 3.29 -11.52
N TRP A 104 -9.30 3.10 -11.72
CA TRP A 104 -10.29 3.24 -10.65
C TRP A 104 -10.12 2.17 -9.57
N GLU A 105 -9.96 0.90 -9.93
CA GLU A 105 -9.79 -0.20 -8.98
C GLU A 105 -8.52 -0.06 -8.14
N THR A 106 -7.47 0.52 -8.72
CA THR A 106 -6.17 0.71 -8.06
C THR A 106 -6.13 1.94 -7.15
N GLN A 107 -6.99 2.94 -7.39
CA GLN A 107 -6.98 4.23 -6.67
C GLN A 107 -8.20 4.47 -5.79
N CYS A 108 -9.30 3.76 -6.00
CA CYS A 108 -10.58 3.99 -5.36
C CYS A 108 -11.08 2.80 -4.54
N ARG A 109 -11.77 3.11 -3.45
CA ARG A 109 -12.37 2.13 -2.55
C ARG A 109 -13.76 1.74 -3.06
N TYR A 110 -14.11 0.45 -3.06
CA TYR A 110 -15.47 0.02 -3.45
C TYR A 110 -16.57 0.53 -2.52
N SER A 111 -16.22 0.76 -1.25
CA SER A 111 -17.18 1.20 -0.23
C SER A 111 -17.62 2.67 -0.35
N SER A 112 -17.09 3.47 -1.27
CA SER A 112 -17.51 4.87 -1.43
C SER A 112 -18.97 5.02 -1.89
N ASN A 113 -19.57 3.94 -2.40
CA ASN A 113 -20.94 3.94 -2.95
C ASN A 113 -21.95 3.14 -2.11
N ASN A 114 -21.76 3.00 -0.78
CA ASN A 114 -22.67 2.25 0.12
C ASN A 114 -22.92 0.77 -0.26
N ASN A 115 -22.10 0.17 -1.13
CA ASN A 115 -22.40 -1.15 -1.70
C ASN A 115 -21.89 -2.34 -0.85
N GLU A 116 -21.37 -2.12 0.37
CA GLU A 116 -20.77 -3.15 1.27
C GLU A 116 -19.71 -4.09 0.63
N ILE A 117 -19.36 -3.90 -0.63
CA ILE A 117 -18.29 -4.62 -1.31
C ILE A 117 -16.97 -4.06 -0.76
N TYR A 118 -16.22 -4.94 -0.13
CA TYR A 118 -14.86 -4.67 0.31
C TYR A 118 -13.92 -5.63 -0.41
N ASN A 119 -12.83 -5.10 -0.95
CA ASN A 119 -11.70 -5.92 -1.39
C ASN A 119 -10.52 -5.75 -0.41
N SER A 120 -9.50 -6.60 -0.55
CA SER A 120 -8.30 -6.52 0.29
C SER A 120 -7.51 -5.21 0.10
N ARG A 121 -7.67 -4.54 -1.05
CA ARG A 121 -7.01 -3.28 -1.42
C ARG A 121 -7.61 -2.07 -0.68
N ASP A 122 -8.90 -2.12 -0.36
CA ASP A 122 -9.65 -1.08 0.34
C ASP A 122 -9.09 -0.74 1.72
N ALA A 123 -8.39 -1.69 2.36
CA ALA A 123 -7.74 -1.48 3.66
C ALA A 123 -6.52 -0.55 3.58
N LEU A 124 -5.98 -0.34 2.37
CA LEU A 124 -4.80 0.49 2.13
C LEU A 124 -5.19 1.93 1.77
N LEU A 125 -6.39 2.12 1.22
CA LEU A 125 -6.86 3.41 0.75
C LEU A 125 -7.46 4.20 1.92
N PRO A 126 -6.85 5.32 2.34
CA PRO A 126 -7.46 6.17 3.36
C PRO A 126 -8.81 6.70 2.87
N ALA A 127 -9.80 6.71 3.76
CA ALA A 127 -11.14 7.18 3.44
C ALA A 127 -11.09 8.65 2.97
N GLY A 128 -11.58 8.92 1.76
CA GLY A 128 -11.74 10.28 1.22
C GLY A 128 -10.48 10.96 0.67
N SER A 129 -9.35 10.26 0.52
CA SER A 129 -8.13 10.87 -0.06
C SER A 129 -8.05 10.58 -1.56
N GLN A 130 -8.20 11.63 -2.36
CA GLN A 130 -7.68 11.64 -3.73
C GLN A 130 -6.48 12.60 -3.75
N PRO A 131 -5.34 12.24 -4.39
CA PRO A 131 -5.13 11.05 -5.21
C PRO A 131 -4.95 9.75 -4.39
N GLY A 132 -5.25 8.61 -5.02
CA GLY A 132 -5.08 7.28 -4.43
C GLY A 132 -3.62 6.89 -4.20
N ILE A 133 -3.38 5.65 -3.76
CA ILE A 133 -2.03 5.13 -3.46
C ILE A 133 -1.08 5.23 -4.66
N ILE A 134 -1.59 5.13 -5.90
CA ILE A 134 -0.76 5.07 -7.10
C ILE A 134 -1.00 6.29 -7.97
N SER A 135 0.07 6.90 -8.47
CA SER A 135 0.03 7.87 -9.56
C SER A 135 0.94 7.45 -10.72
N LEU A 136 0.48 7.71 -11.93
CA LEU A 136 1.23 7.51 -13.17
C LEU A 136 1.59 8.87 -13.76
N ALA A 137 2.82 9.01 -14.20
CA ALA A 137 3.31 10.16 -14.95
C ALA A 137 4.11 9.68 -16.15
N GLN A 138 4.05 10.42 -17.25
CA GLN A 138 4.88 10.17 -18.42
C GLN A 138 6.04 11.15 -18.44
N GLU A 139 7.23 10.64 -18.76
CA GLU A 139 8.43 11.47 -18.95
C GLU A 139 8.32 12.27 -20.26
N THR A 140 8.70 13.55 -20.22
CA THR A 140 8.52 14.47 -21.35
C THR A 140 9.26 13.95 -22.60
N ASN A 141 8.55 13.85 -23.73
CA ASN A 141 9.09 13.37 -25.02
C ASN A 141 9.62 11.93 -25.03
N SER A 142 9.10 11.05 -24.16
CA SER A 142 9.47 9.64 -24.17
C SER A 142 8.27 8.72 -23.93
N ASP A 143 8.37 7.48 -24.41
CA ASP A 143 7.39 6.41 -24.16
C ASP A 143 7.57 5.77 -22.78
N VAL A 144 8.27 6.46 -21.87
CA VAL A 144 8.63 5.94 -20.56
C VAL A 144 7.65 6.45 -19.52
N PHE A 145 7.06 5.51 -18.80
CA PHE A 145 6.16 5.78 -17.68
C PHE A 145 6.88 5.69 -16.34
N ARG A 146 6.45 6.54 -15.42
CA ARG A 146 6.83 6.53 -14.02
C ARG A 146 5.59 6.23 -13.18
N ALA A 147 5.62 5.10 -12.49
CA ALA A 147 4.63 4.77 -11.47
C ALA A 147 5.17 5.17 -10.09
N THR A 148 4.34 5.81 -9.27
CA THR A 148 4.68 6.21 -7.90
C THR A 148 3.63 5.67 -6.94
N ALA A 149 4.07 4.98 -5.88
CA ALA A 149 3.21 4.56 -4.77
C ALA A 149 3.40 5.44 -3.53
N THR A 150 2.29 5.77 -2.90
CA THR A 150 2.21 6.51 -1.64
C THR A 150 1.48 5.66 -0.62
N TRP A 151 2.05 5.48 0.57
CA TRP A 151 1.40 4.72 1.64
C TRP A 151 1.25 5.56 2.90
N PHE A 152 0.33 5.13 3.75
CA PHE A 152 -0.06 5.84 4.95
C PHE A 152 0.23 4.97 6.17
N TYR A 153 0.89 5.56 7.17
CA TYR A 153 1.06 4.93 8.47
C TYR A 153 -0.09 5.34 9.41
N LYS A 154 -0.41 4.50 10.41
CA LYS A 154 -1.53 4.68 11.38
C LYS A 154 -1.36 5.91 12.33
N GLY A 155 -0.41 6.80 12.04
CA GLY A 155 -0.14 8.07 12.72
C GLY A 155 -0.50 9.32 11.92
N GLY A 156 -1.10 9.20 10.74
CA GLY A 156 -1.69 10.31 9.99
C GLY A 156 -0.76 11.08 9.05
N SER A 157 0.53 10.74 8.95
CA SER A 157 1.43 11.28 7.94
C SER A 157 1.49 10.38 6.71
N SER A 158 1.25 10.95 5.53
CA SER A 158 1.51 10.30 4.25
C SER A 158 3.02 10.18 4.05
N HIS A 159 3.50 8.97 3.76
CA HIS A 159 4.87 8.77 3.32
C HIS A 159 4.83 8.55 1.81
N THR A 160 5.37 9.53 1.09
CA THR A 160 5.68 9.37 -0.32
C THR A 160 7.04 8.70 -0.41
N SER A 161 7.08 7.48 -0.93
CA SER A 161 8.32 7.06 -1.56
C SER A 161 8.09 7.08 -3.05
N SER A 162 9.04 7.64 -3.78
CA SER A 162 9.19 7.33 -5.20
C SER A 162 9.72 5.89 -5.30
N GLY A 163 8.90 4.95 -4.84
CA GLY A 163 9.18 3.54 -4.81
C GLY A 163 9.12 3.06 -6.24
N ILE A 164 10.31 2.93 -6.84
CA ILE A 164 10.57 2.53 -8.22
C ILE A 164 10.66 3.73 -9.19
N ASN A 165 11.69 4.57 -8.98
CA ASN A 165 12.33 5.34 -10.06
C ASN A 165 13.22 4.46 -10.94
N THR A 166 13.03 3.14 -10.99
CA THR A 166 13.51 2.48 -12.20
C THR A 166 12.55 2.96 -13.28
N PRO A 167 13.01 3.59 -14.36
CA PRO A 167 12.24 3.56 -15.58
C PRO A 167 12.02 2.07 -15.84
N GLN A 168 10.88 1.54 -15.42
CA GLN A 168 10.37 0.37 -16.08
C GLN A 168 10.07 0.96 -17.46
N GLU A 169 10.96 0.71 -18.42
CA GLU A 169 10.65 0.86 -19.82
C GLU A 169 9.43 -0.04 -20.03
N ILE A 170 8.24 0.50 -19.76
CA ILE A 170 6.98 -0.09 -20.19
C ILE A 170 6.92 0.27 -21.66
N ARG A 171 7.81 -0.33 -22.44
CA ARG A 171 7.78 -0.30 -23.89
C ARG A 171 6.74 -1.34 -24.26
N ARG A 172 5.61 -0.90 -24.81
CA ARG A 172 4.58 -1.80 -25.34
C ARG A 172 5.09 -2.58 -26.53
#